data_AF-A0AAE3XFH0-F1
#
_entry.id   AF-A0AAE3XFH0-F1
#
_cell.length_a   1.000
_cell.length_b   1.000
_cell.length_c   1.000
_cell.angle_alpha   90.00
_cell.angle_beta   90.00
_cell.angle_gamma   90.00
#
_symmetry.space_group_name_H-M   'P 1'
#
loop_
_entity.id
_entity.type
_entity.pdbx_description
1 polymer ?
#
loop_
_entity_poly.entity_id
_entity_poly.type
_entity_poly.pdbx_seq_one_letter_code
_entity_poly.pdbx_strand_id
1 'polypeptide(L)'
;MNTRTQGFTLIELLVVIAIIGVLAAILLPSFSDAQKKPHDTAAIQCGRAIATAQVTYRASTGTYANHLTALTNPDVTEACQNVQITYAGNPNATVTASGDGALTGDANSFGMDLWSQKGSGVIRYITWADQWFPTRTFRIAHP
;
A
#
# COMPACT_ATOMS: atom_id res chain seq x y z
N MET A 1 2.99 -53.36 -36.86
CA MET A 1 1.97 -52.30 -36.80
C MET A 1 2.71 -50.97 -36.88
N ASN A 2 2.81 -50.34 -38.05
CA ASN A 2 3.56 -49.09 -38.20
C ASN A 2 2.67 -47.91 -37.81
N THR A 3 2.90 -47.36 -36.62
CA THR A 3 2.27 -46.13 -36.16
C THR A 3 2.91 -44.95 -36.88
N ARG A 4 2.19 -44.33 -37.83
CA ARG A 4 2.63 -43.07 -38.45
C ARG A 4 2.67 -41.99 -37.37
N THR A 5 3.87 -41.53 -37.03
CA THR A 5 4.07 -40.32 -36.25
C THR A 5 3.69 -39.11 -37.10
N GLN A 6 2.59 -38.45 -36.74
CA GLN A 6 2.20 -37.18 -37.34
C GLN A 6 3.11 -36.09 -36.76
N GLY A 7 3.91 -35.44 -37.61
CA GLY A 7 4.74 -34.30 -37.25
C GLY A 7 3.93 -33.01 -37.23
N PHE A 8 4.18 -32.14 -36.25
CA PHE A 8 3.59 -30.81 -36.16
C PHE A 8 4.12 -29.92 -37.30
N THR A 9 3.26 -29.16 -37.97
CA THR A 9 3.69 -28.28 -39.04
C THR A 9 4.25 -26.96 -38.51
N LEU A 10 5.23 -26.38 -39.19
CA LEU A 10 5.80 -25.08 -38.83
C LEU A 10 4.76 -23.95 -38.89
N ILE A 11 3.79 -24.06 -39.79
CA ILE A 11 2.71 -23.07 -39.92
C ILE A 11 1.71 -23.14 -38.76
N GLU A 12 1.42 -24.35 -38.24
CA GLU A 12 0.62 -24.51 -37.03
C GLU A 12 1.29 -23.83 -35.84
N LEU A 13 2.61 -23.96 -35.70
CA LEU A 13 3.34 -23.32 -34.61
C LEU A 13 3.37 -21.80 -34.78
N LEU A 14 3.52 -21.31 -36.02
CA LEU A 14 3.58 -19.88 -36.33
C LEU A 14 2.26 -19.16 -36.00
N VAL A 15 1.11 -19.76 -36.35
CA VAL A 15 -0.20 -19.17 -36.03
C VAL A 15 -0.44 -19.16 -34.51
N VAL A 16 -0.02 -20.21 -33.80
CA VAL A 16 -0.19 -20.30 -32.34
C VAL A 16 0.59 -19.18 -31.62
N ILE A 17 1.85 -18.96 -31.96
CA ILE A 17 2.64 -17.89 -31.33
C ILE A 17 2.11 -16.51 -31.71
N ALA A 18 1.54 -16.35 -32.91
CA ALA A 18 0.91 -15.10 -33.32
C ALA A 18 -0.33 -14.78 -32.49
N ILE A 19 -1.20 -15.77 -32.23
CA ILE A 19 -2.40 -15.59 -31.39
C ILE A 19 -2.00 -15.32 -29.93
N ILE A 20 -1.04 -16.09 -29.38
CA ILE A 20 -0.53 -15.86 -28.02
C ILE A 20 0.08 -14.46 -27.89
N GLY A 21 0.79 -13.97 -28.92
CA GLY A 21 1.35 -12.62 -28.96
C GLY A 21 0.28 -11.53 -28.87
N VAL A 22 -0.83 -11.65 -29.61
CA VAL A 22 -1.95 -10.69 -29.56
C VAL A 22 -2.63 -10.72 -28.18
N LEU A 23 -2.88 -11.91 -27.63
CA LEU A 23 -3.49 -12.04 -26.30
C LEU A 23 -2.58 -11.46 -25.20
N ALA A 24 -1.28 -11.74 -25.26
CA ALA A 24 -0.31 -11.21 -24.29
C ALA A 24 -0.21 -9.69 -24.34
N ALA A 25 -0.25 -9.07 -25.53
CA ALA A 25 -0.19 -7.62 -25.69
C ALA A 25 -1.35 -6.89 -24.99
N ILE A 26 -2.55 -7.48 -24.99
CA ILE A 26 -3.72 -6.91 -24.30
C ILE A 26 -3.65 -7.14 -22.78
N LEU A 27 -3.09 -8.28 -22.34
CA LEU A 27 -3.07 -8.68 -20.93
C LEU A 27 -2.01 -7.96 -20.09
N LEU A 28 -0.83 -7.69 -20.66
CA LEU A 28 0.31 -7.11 -19.95
C LEU A 28 0.03 -5.80 -19.17
N PRO A 29 -0.66 -4.78 -19.72
CA PRO A 29 -0.92 -3.56 -18.96
C PRO A 29 -1.78 -3.81 -17.73
N SER A 30 -2.84 -4.62 -17.85
CA SER A 30 -3.77 -4.93 -16.76
C SER A 30 -3.13 -5.70 -15.61
N PHE A 31 -2.12 -6.53 -15.90
CA PHE A 31 -1.42 -7.33 -14.90
C PHE A 31 -0.59 -6.47 -13.95
N SER A 32 0.00 -5.38 -14.44
CA SER A 32 0.84 -4.50 -13.62
C SER A 32 0.07 -3.79 -12.52
N ASP A 33 -1.16 -3.33 -12.79
CA ASP A 33 -2.00 -2.65 -11.79
C ASP A 33 -2.71 -3.63 -10.86
N ALA A 34 -3.03 -4.84 -11.33
CA ALA A 34 -3.56 -5.91 -10.50
C ALA A 34 -2.61 -6.29 -9.36
N GLN A 35 -1.29 -6.16 -9.55
CA GLN A 35 -0.32 -6.40 -8.49
C GLN A 35 -0.23 -5.26 -7.47
N LYS A 36 -0.45 -4.00 -7.86
CA LYS A 36 -0.34 -2.83 -6.95
C LYS A 36 -1.53 -2.69 -6.01
N LYS A 37 -2.74 -2.98 -6.51
CA LYS A 37 -4.00 -2.86 -5.76
C LYS A 37 -4.03 -3.56 -4.39
N PRO A 38 -3.56 -4.81 -4.21
CA PRO A 38 -3.52 -5.45 -2.89
C PRO A 38 -2.57 -4.73 -1.92
N HIS A 39 -1.46 -4.18 -2.41
CA HIS A 39 -0.51 -3.43 -1.59
C HIS A 39 -1.10 -2.10 -1.09
N ASP A 40 -1.84 -1.40 -1.94
CA ASP A 40 -2.57 -0.19 -1.54
C ASP A 40 -3.67 -0.52 -0.53
N THR A 41 -4.38 -1.63 -0.74
CA THR A 41 -5.43 -2.10 0.17
C THR A 41 -4.85 -2.41 1.56
N ALA A 42 -3.69 -3.07 1.62
CA ALA A 42 -2.99 -3.34 2.87
C ALA A 42 -2.59 -2.04 3.59
N ALA A 43 -2.06 -1.05 2.87
CA ALA A 43 -1.72 0.25 3.45
C ALA A 43 -2.96 1.00 3.98
N ILE A 44 -4.12 0.89 3.32
CA ILE A 44 -5.38 1.43 3.83
C ILE A 44 -5.81 0.72 5.12
N GLN A 45 -5.75 -0.61 5.15
CA GLN A 45 -6.14 -1.41 6.31
C GLN A 45 -5.26 -1.07 7.53
N CYS A 46 -3.95 -1.00 7.33
CA CYS A 46 -3.00 -0.55 8.35
C CYS A 46 -3.36 0.83 8.92
N GLY A 47 -3.61 1.82 8.07
CA GLY A 47 -3.96 3.17 8.53
C GLY A 47 -5.24 3.21 9.37
N ARG A 48 -6.25 2.38 9.05
CA ARG A 48 -7.48 2.23 9.85
C ARG A 48 -7.23 1.58 11.21
N ALA A 49 -6.38 0.56 11.25
CA ALA A 49 -5.98 -0.10 12.50
C ALA A 49 -5.27 0.89 13.43
N ILE A 50 -4.32 1.67 12.90
CA ILE A 50 -3.62 2.71 13.68
C ILE A 50 -4.58 3.80 14.14
N ALA A 51 -5.48 4.29 13.27
CA ALA A 51 -6.48 5.29 13.66
C ALA A 51 -7.37 4.80 14.81
N THR A 52 -7.75 3.52 14.81
CA THR A 52 -8.53 2.91 15.90
C THR A 52 -7.71 2.82 17.17
N ALA A 53 -6.46 2.36 17.08
CA ALA A 53 -5.54 2.31 18.22
C ALA A 53 -5.28 3.70 18.82
N GLN A 54 -5.16 4.73 17.99
CA GLN A 54 -5.00 6.13 18.42
C GLN A 54 -6.18 6.63 19.25
N VAL A 55 -7.41 6.32 18.85
CA VAL A 55 -8.61 6.67 19.62
C VAL A 55 -8.60 5.99 20.99
N THR A 56 -8.28 4.70 21.04
CA THR A 56 -8.18 3.94 22.29
C THR A 56 -7.06 4.48 23.19
N TYR A 57 -5.91 4.81 22.61
CA TYR A 57 -4.77 5.38 23.34
C TYR A 57 -5.12 6.75 23.94
N ARG A 58 -5.74 7.64 23.16
CA ARG A 58 -6.17 8.95 23.67
C ARG A 58 -7.22 8.83 24.77
N ALA A 59 -8.10 7.85 24.69
CA ALA A 59 -9.10 7.62 25.75
C ALA A 59 -8.45 7.27 27.11
N SER A 60 -7.25 6.67 27.11
CA SER A 60 -6.54 6.31 28.35
C SER A 60 -5.49 7.33 28.79
N THR A 61 -4.81 8.00 27.85
CA THR A 61 -3.68 8.89 28.16
C THR A 61 -4.00 10.38 28.00
N GLY A 62 -5.12 10.73 27.37
CA GLY A 62 -5.51 12.12 27.07
C GLY A 62 -4.81 12.73 25.85
N THR A 63 -3.84 12.04 25.24
CA THR A 63 -3.14 12.49 24.03
C THR A 63 -3.06 11.38 22.99
N TYR A 64 -2.88 11.73 21.72
CA TYR A 64 -2.52 10.75 20.69
C TYR A 64 -1.05 10.35 20.80
N ALA A 65 -0.74 9.14 20.36
CA ALA A 65 0.61 8.61 20.35
C ALA A 65 1.45 9.22 19.22
N ASN A 66 2.71 9.52 19.52
CA ASN A 66 3.73 9.98 18.57
C ASN A 66 4.62 8.86 18.03
N HIS A 67 4.45 7.62 18.51
CA HIS A 67 5.18 6.45 18.02
C HIS A 67 4.28 5.22 18.00
N LEU A 68 4.49 4.37 17.00
CA LEU A 68 3.75 3.11 16.85
C LEU A 68 3.96 2.15 18.03
N THR A 69 5.11 2.22 18.70
CA THR A 69 5.42 1.41 19.89
C THR A 69 4.44 1.68 21.05
N ALA A 70 3.89 2.89 21.15
CA ALA A 70 2.86 3.23 22.13
C ALA A 70 1.46 2.70 21.75
N LEU A 71 1.29 2.24 20.51
CA LEU A 71 0.04 1.69 19.96
C LEU A 71 0.12 0.17 19.73
N THR A 72 1.09 -0.51 20.35
CA THR A 72 1.34 -1.94 20.11
C THR A 72 0.11 -2.77 20.53
N ASN A 73 -0.70 -3.15 19.55
CA ASN A 73 -1.82 -4.07 19.63
C ASN A 73 -1.62 -5.10 18.49
N PRO A 74 -1.83 -6.41 18.71
CA PRO A 74 -1.82 -7.42 17.66
C PRO A 74 -2.58 -7.02 16.37
N ASP A 75 -3.70 -6.32 16.48
CA ASP A 75 -4.49 -5.85 15.33
C ASP A 75 -3.69 -4.91 14.41
N VAL A 76 -2.88 -4.03 14.99
CA VAL A 76 -2.03 -3.09 14.25
C VAL A 76 -0.85 -3.83 13.63
N THR A 77 -0.23 -4.75 14.37
CA THR A 77 0.90 -5.53 13.87
C THR A 77 0.51 -6.40 12.66
N GLU A 78 -0.67 -7.02 12.70
CA GLU A 78 -1.17 -7.84 11.61
C GLU A 78 -1.57 -6.99 10.40
N ALA A 79 -2.35 -5.92 10.62
CA ALA A 79 -2.83 -5.06 9.53
C ALA A 79 -1.70 -4.30 8.81
N CYS A 80 -0.60 -4.01 9.50
CA CYS A 80 0.54 -3.26 8.97
C CYS A 80 1.68 -4.14 8.45
N GLN A 81 1.45 -5.44 8.31
CA GLN A 81 2.47 -6.33 7.76
C GLN A 81 2.88 -5.89 6.34
N ASN A 82 4.19 -5.66 6.14
CA ASN A 82 4.75 -5.17 4.87
C ASN A 82 4.29 -3.77 4.45
N VAL A 83 3.75 -2.97 5.37
CA VAL A 83 3.43 -1.55 5.17
C VAL A 83 4.47 -0.70 5.89
N GLN A 84 5.04 0.26 5.18
CA GLN A 84 5.95 1.24 5.77
C GLN A 84 5.13 2.40 6.33
N ILE A 85 5.44 2.79 7.57
CA ILE A 85 4.78 3.89 8.26
C ILE A 85 5.84 4.93 8.55
N THR A 86 5.57 6.16 8.15
CA THR A 86 6.47 7.31 8.30
C THR A 86 5.62 8.52 8.62
N TYR A 87 6.14 9.55 9.26
CA TYR A 87 5.57 10.88 9.10
C TYR A 87 6.67 11.90 8.92
N ALA A 88 6.64 12.58 7.77
CA ALA A 88 7.54 13.66 7.44
C ALA A 88 6.93 14.99 7.92
N GLY A 89 7.41 15.50 9.04
CA GLY A 89 7.43 16.96 9.24
C GLY A 89 8.37 17.68 8.27
N ASN A 90 9.13 16.93 7.45
CA ASN A 90 10.10 17.41 6.46
C ASN A 90 9.96 16.61 5.15
N PRO A 91 9.66 17.25 4.00
CA PRO A 91 9.49 16.58 2.71
C PRO A 91 10.74 15.89 2.14
N ASN A 92 11.92 16.05 2.77
CA ASN A 92 13.19 15.43 2.35
C ASN A 92 13.63 14.25 3.24
N ALA A 93 12.81 13.80 4.19
CA ALA A 93 13.15 12.64 5.01
C ALA A 93 12.90 11.34 4.23
N THR A 94 13.94 10.80 3.60
CA THR A 94 13.96 9.40 3.14
C THR A 94 13.98 8.52 4.38
N VAL A 95 12.82 8.04 4.82
CA VAL A 95 12.75 7.10 5.92
C VAL A 95 13.02 5.71 5.38
N THR A 96 14.26 5.25 5.59
CA THR A 96 14.62 3.85 5.52
C THR A 96 13.76 3.10 6.52
N ALA A 97 13.06 2.07 6.06
CA ALA A 97 12.29 1.11 6.85
C ALA A 97 12.95 0.80 8.21
N SER A 98 12.61 1.55 9.25
CA SER A 98 13.00 1.25 10.63
C SER A 98 11.72 0.97 11.38
N GLY A 99 11.70 -0.18 12.06
CA GLY A 99 10.53 -0.77 12.72
C GLY A 99 9.91 0.05 13.86
N ASP A 100 10.17 1.36 13.94
CA ASP A 100 9.77 2.24 15.04
C ASP A 100 8.64 3.23 14.68
N GLY A 101 8.13 3.18 13.44
CA GLY A 101 6.85 3.77 13.00
C GLY A 101 6.53 5.14 13.58
N ALA A 102 7.27 6.17 13.18
CA ALA A 102 7.06 7.53 13.66
C ALA A 102 5.65 8.05 13.27
N LEU A 103 4.95 8.63 14.25
CA LEU A 103 3.65 9.28 14.11
C LEU A 103 3.78 10.74 14.57
N THR A 104 2.89 11.62 14.12
CA THR A 104 2.67 12.88 14.85
C THR A 104 1.42 12.69 15.70
N GLY A 105 1.48 13.05 16.98
CA GLY A 105 0.37 12.88 17.92
C GLY A 105 0.46 13.91 19.04
N ASP A 106 -0.64 14.63 19.29
CA ASP A 106 -0.80 15.54 20.42
C ASP A 106 -2.19 15.39 21.08
N ALA A 107 -2.58 16.30 21.96
CA ALA A 107 -3.86 16.23 22.66
C ALA A 107 -5.10 16.28 21.73
N ASN A 108 -4.94 16.88 20.55
CA ASN A 108 -6.03 17.26 19.66
C ASN A 108 -5.98 16.52 18.32
N SER A 109 -4.85 15.92 17.96
CA SER A 109 -4.67 15.36 16.63
C SER A 109 -3.55 14.34 16.50
N PHE A 110 -3.64 13.56 15.43
CA PHE A 110 -2.58 12.70 14.95
C PHE A 110 -2.43 12.73 13.43
N GLY A 111 -1.29 12.25 12.94
CA GLY A 111 -0.97 12.14 11.53
C GLY A 111 0.10 11.10 11.22
N MET A 112 0.02 10.52 10.02
CA MET A 112 0.95 9.53 9.51
C MET A 112 0.86 9.42 7.97
N ASP A 113 1.95 9.00 7.36
CA ASP A 113 2.08 8.59 5.97
C ASP A 113 2.35 7.09 5.91
N LEU A 114 1.60 6.40 5.06
CA LEU A 114 1.77 4.97 4.83
C LEU A 114 2.16 4.73 3.39
N TRP A 115 3.11 3.83 3.18
CA TRP A 115 3.55 3.47 1.84
C TRP A 115 3.83 1.98 1.77
N SER A 116 3.53 1.37 0.62
CA SER A 116 3.96 0.01 0.33
C SER A 116 4.98 0.03 -0.81
N GLN A 117 6.08 -0.71 -0.65
CA GLN A 117 7.16 -0.79 -1.65
C GLN A 117 6.71 -1.24 -3.04
N LYS A 118 5.59 -1.96 -3.10
CA LYS A 118 4.99 -2.49 -4.33
C LYS A 118 3.63 -1.85 -4.65
N GLY A 119 3.23 -0.85 -3.86
CA GLY A 119 1.98 -0.09 -4.04
C GLY A 119 2.13 1.03 -5.07
N SER A 120 1.02 1.71 -5.33
CA SER A 120 0.94 2.79 -6.32
C SER A 120 1.39 4.16 -5.77
N GLY A 121 1.44 4.33 -4.45
CA GLY A 121 1.80 5.62 -3.85
C GLY A 121 1.74 5.65 -2.33
N VAL A 122 1.92 6.86 -1.79
CA VAL A 122 1.82 7.15 -0.34
C VAL A 122 0.38 7.50 0.01
N ILE A 123 -0.10 7.02 1.16
CA ILE A 123 -1.41 7.32 1.74
C ILE A 123 -1.21 8.14 3.01
N ARG A 124 -1.76 9.36 3.05
CA ARG A 124 -1.67 10.24 4.21
C ARG A 124 -2.95 10.19 5.04
N TYR A 125 -2.80 10.01 6.35
CA TYR A 125 -3.87 10.16 7.35
C TYR A 125 -3.51 11.32 8.27
N ILE A 126 -4.40 12.30 8.39
CA ILE A 126 -4.25 13.45 9.29
C ILE A 126 -5.61 13.79 9.92
N THR A 127 -5.61 14.21 11.18
CA THR A 127 -6.84 14.65 11.87
C THR A 127 -6.93 16.16 12.09
N TRP A 128 -5.86 16.91 11.83
CA TRP A 128 -5.91 18.38 11.77
C TRP A 128 -6.78 18.75 10.57
N ALA A 129 -7.87 19.48 10.81
CA ALA A 129 -8.51 20.22 9.74
C ALA A 129 -7.56 21.38 9.40
N ASP A 130 -6.70 21.21 8.40
CA ASP A 130 -6.00 22.34 7.80
C ASP A 130 -7.09 23.31 7.30
N GLN A 131 -7.23 24.45 7.97
CA GLN A 131 -8.31 25.43 7.74
C GLN A 131 -8.27 26.10 6.36
N TRP A 132 -7.42 25.61 5.46
CA TRP A 132 -7.29 26.10 4.09
C TRP A 132 -7.66 25.05 3.03
N PHE A 133 -7.79 23.76 3.37
CA PHE A 133 -8.30 22.74 2.46
C PHE A 133 -9.20 21.73 3.21
N PRO A 134 -10.54 21.80 3.07
CA PRO A 134 -11.41 20.80 3.63
C PRO A 134 -11.34 19.58 2.72
N THR A 135 -10.39 18.67 2.95
CA THR A 135 -10.41 17.41 2.22
C THR A 135 -9.81 16.30 3.05
N ARG A 136 -10.63 15.27 3.30
CA ARG A 136 -10.13 13.90 3.53
C ARG A 136 -9.43 13.45 2.24
N THR A 137 -8.26 14.01 1.96
CA THR A 137 -7.57 13.75 0.70
C THR A 137 -6.80 12.46 0.85
N PHE A 138 -7.45 11.36 0.52
CA PHE A 138 -6.76 10.21 -0.01
C PHE A 138 -6.08 10.64 -1.32
N ARG A 139 -4.86 11.17 -1.26
CA ARG A 139 -4.03 11.40 -2.46
C ARG A 139 -3.12 10.20 -2.62
N ILE A 140 -3.42 9.33 -3.59
CA ILE A 140 -2.41 8.43 -4.13
C ILE A 140 -1.49 9.29 -4.99
N ALA A 141 -0.36 9.72 -4.42
CA ALA A 141 0.72 10.30 -5.21
C ALA A 141 1.45 9.15 -5.91
N HIS A 142 1.22 9.01 -7.22
CA HIS A 142 2.06 8.18 -8.07
C HIS A 142 3.38 8.93 -8.32
N PRO A 143 4.54 8.25 -8.33
CA PRO A 143 5.81 8.86 -8.74
C PRO A 143 5.76 9.38 -10.19
#